data_AF-A0A6N8A5M8-F1
#
_entry.id   AF-A0A6N8A5M8-F1
#
_cell.length_a   1.000
_cell.length_b   1.000
_cell.length_c   1.000
_cell.angle_alpha   90.00
_cell.angle_beta   90.00
_cell.angle_gamma   90.00
#
_symmetry.space_group_name_H-M   'P 1'
#
loop_
_entity.id
_entity.type
_entity.pdbx_description
1 polymer ?
#
loop_
_entity_poly.entity_id
_entity_poly.type
_entity_poly.pdbx_seq_one_letter_code
_entity_poly.pdbx_strand_id
1 'polypeptide(L)'
;MAKQSTTRTGYPNMAWNPFSGAESNPLFFAASMQAKNMKTMLEWQIELLDFVRHRYTKDIAFIDKMLSTHESTEILSSFSGFCQEAVDDYSQEGVKITGLGTRLAADAFNQVQQHTEGVTKDMKAASSVPA
;
A
#
# COMPACT_ATOMS: atom_id res chain seq x y z
N MET A 1 17.21 66.50 -16.62
CA MET A 1 15.76 66.27 -16.86
C MET A 1 15.62 65.60 -18.22
N ALA A 2 14.95 64.48 -18.47
CA ALA A 2 14.59 63.29 -17.71
C ALA A 2 14.46 62.18 -18.78
N LYS A 3 15.11 61.03 -18.60
CA LYS A 3 15.04 59.90 -19.54
C LYS A 3 13.72 59.15 -19.31
N GLN A 4 12.92 59.00 -20.37
CA GLN A 4 11.98 57.89 -20.47
C GLN A 4 12.76 56.66 -20.96
N SER A 5 12.74 55.59 -20.16
CA SER A 5 12.90 54.23 -20.66
C SER A 5 12.05 53.32 -19.77
N THR A 6 10.81 53.16 -20.18
CA THR A 6 9.95 52.07 -19.74
C THR A 6 10.55 50.77 -20.25
N THR A 7 11.24 50.03 -19.39
CA THR A 7 11.50 48.61 -19.64
C THR A 7 10.94 47.84 -18.46
N ARG A 8 9.73 47.33 -18.67
CA ARG A 8 9.05 46.34 -17.82
C ARG A 8 9.79 45.01 -17.99
N THR A 9 10.92 44.84 -17.32
CA THR A 9 11.56 43.54 -17.11
C THR A 9 10.94 42.98 -15.82
N GLY A 10 9.94 42.10 -15.91
CA GLY A 10 10.18 40.70 -16.28
C GLY A 10 10.68 40.02 -15.02
N TYR A 11 9.75 39.57 -14.16
CA TYR A 11 10.08 38.84 -12.94
C TYR A 11 10.88 37.57 -13.28
N PRO A 12 12.08 37.33 -12.72
CA PRO A 12 12.54 35.99 -12.50
C PRO A 12 12.06 35.59 -11.11
N ASN A 13 10.86 35.01 -11.04
CA ASN A 13 10.31 34.41 -9.83
C ASN A 13 11.05 33.07 -9.56
N MET A 14 12.37 33.11 -9.41
CA MET A 14 13.25 31.94 -9.58
C MET A 14 14.02 31.52 -8.32
N ALA A 15 13.75 32.09 -7.15
CA ALA A 15 14.61 31.85 -5.99
C ALA A 15 13.95 31.14 -4.80
N TRP A 16 12.64 30.86 -4.80
CA TRP A 16 11.94 30.43 -3.57
C TRP A 16 10.85 29.37 -3.69
N ASN A 17 10.67 28.68 -4.83
CA ASN A 17 9.60 27.69 -4.91
C ASN A 17 10.17 26.27 -4.98
N PRO A 18 10.15 25.47 -3.89
CA PRO A 18 10.62 24.08 -3.88
C PRO A 18 9.68 23.12 -4.64
N PHE A 19 8.89 23.64 -5.58
CA PHE A 19 7.66 23.03 -6.14
C PHE A 19 7.52 23.21 -7.66
N SER A 20 8.59 23.49 -8.41
CA SER A 20 8.48 23.72 -9.87
C SER A 20 8.33 22.44 -10.71
N GLY A 21 8.18 21.27 -10.10
CA GLY A 21 7.74 20.03 -10.75
C GLY A 21 6.68 19.33 -9.89
N ALA A 22 5.62 18.80 -10.52
CA ALA A 22 4.61 18.00 -9.82
C ALA A 22 5.22 16.77 -9.12
N GLU A 23 6.37 16.28 -9.61
CA GLU A 23 7.11 15.15 -9.05
C GLU A 23 8.04 15.51 -7.88
N SER A 24 8.44 16.78 -7.77
CA SER A 24 9.32 17.29 -6.71
C SER A 24 8.57 17.94 -5.54
N ASN A 25 7.24 17.98 -5.57
CA ASN A 25 6.45 18.52 -4.48
C ASN A 25 6.23 17.47 -3.36
N PRO A 26 6.88 17.62 -2.18
CA PRO A 26 6.76 16.65 -1.08
C PRO A 26 5.33 16.40 -0.59
N LEU A 27 4.43 17.39 -0.72
CA LEU A 27 3.03 17.22 -0.33
C LEU A 27 2.27 16.30 -1.29
N PHE A 28 2.46 16.47 -2.61
CA PHE A 28 1.84 15.58 -3.60
C PHE A 28 2.46 14.19 -3.56
N PHE A 29 3.78 14.08 -3.37
CA PHE A 29 4.45 12.80 -3.17
C PHE A 29 3.89 12.06 -1.95
N ALA A 30 3.84 12.72 -0.79
CA ALA A 30 3.28 12.13 0.44
C ALA A 30 1.82 11.72 0.28
N ALA A 31 0.98 12.57 -0.35
CA ALA A 31 -0.42 12.25 -0.61
C ALA A 31 -0.58 11.04 -1.55
N SER A 32 0.24 10.95 -2.60
CA SER A 32 0.20 9.84 -3.55
C SER A 32 0.67 8.51 -2.93
N MET A 33 1.71 8.56 -2.09
CA MET A 33 2.19 7.41 -1.32
C MET A 33 1.12 6.94 -0.33
N GLN A 34 0.50 7.87 0.40
CA GLN A 34 -0.57 7.56 1.35
C GLN A 34 -1.78 6.94 0.65
N ALA A 35 -2.19 7.47 -0.50
CA ALA A 35 -3.31 6.93 -1.28
C ALA A 35 -3.03 5.50 -1.81
N LYS A 36 -1.83 5.23 -2.33
CA LYS A 36 -1.43 3.89 -2.80
C LYS A 36 -1.37 2.87 -1.66
N ASN A 37 -0.84 3.27 -0.51
CA ASN A 37 -0.80 2.44 0.69
C ASN A 37 -2.21 2.14 1.21
N MET A 38 -3.07 3.16 1.24
CA MET A 38 -4.46 3.00 1.68
C MET A 38 -5.26 2.10 0.73
N LYS A 39 -5.06 2.22 -0.59
CA LYS A 39 -5.67 1.30 -1.56
C LYS A 39 -5.23 -0.15 -1.32
N THR A 40 -3.92 -0.40 -1.20
CA THR A 40 -3.37 -1.73 -0.94
C THR A 40 -3.90 -2.31 0.38
N MET A 41 -4.02 -1.47 1.41
CA MET A 41 -4.59 -1.86 2.70
C MET A 41 -6.06 -2.24 2.59
N LEU A 42 -6.87 -1.50 1.82
CA LEU A 42 -8.27 -1.82 1.60
C LEU A 42 -8.45 -3.12 0.80
N GLU A 43 -7.63 -3.34 -0.23
CA GLU A 43 -7.62 -4.61 -0.97
C GLU A 43 -7.30 -5.79 -0.05
N TRP A 44 -6.31 -5.64 0.85
CA TRP A 44 -6.02 -6.67 1.86
C TRP A 44 -7.16 -6.87 2.86
N GLN A 45 -7.78 -5.79 3.32
CA GLN A 45 -8.93 -5.90 4.23
C GLN A 45 -10.07 -6.69 3.60
N ILE A 46 -10.32 -6.52 2.30
CA ILE A 46 -11.31 -7.31 1.56
C ILE A 46 -10.93 -8.79 1.58
N GLU A 47 -9.68 -9.13 1.24
CA GLU A 47 -9.20 -10.52 1.25
C GLU A 47 -9.30 -11.16 2.64
N LEU A 48 -8.95 -10.43 3.70
CA LEU A 48 -9.05 -10.90 5.08
C LEU A 48 -10.51 -11.15 5.48
N LEU A 49 -11.42 -10.27 5.09
CA LEU A 49 -12.86 -10.43 5.35
C LEU A 49 -13.43 -11.63 4.60
N ASP A 50 -13.01 -11.85 3.36
CA ASP A 50 -13.39 -13.03 2.59
C ASP A 50 -12.86 -14.32 3.23
N PHE A 51 -11.63 -14.30 3.75
CA PHE A 51 -11.08 -15.41 4.53
C PHE A 51 -11.91 -15.70 5.79
N VAL A 52 -12.25 -14.66 6.57
CA VAL A 52 -13.07 -14.83 7.79
C VAL A 52 -14.44 -15.39 7.45
N ARG A 53 -15.07 -14.89 6.38
CA ARG A 53 -16.35 -15.40 5.90
C ARG A 53 -16.26 -16.89 5.51
N HIS A 54 -15.23 -17.27 4.78
CA HIS A 54 -14.98 -18.65 4.40
C HIS A 54 -14.81 -19.55 5.63
N ARG A 55 -14.00 -19.11 6.61
CA ARG A 55 -13.77 -19.85 7.85
C ARG A 55 -15.06 -20.06 8.66
N TYR A 56 -15.89 -19.01 8.80
CA TYR A 56 -17.18 -19.12 9.47
C TYR A 56 -18.18 -20.00 8.72
N THR A 57 -18.13 -20.02 7.40
CA THR A 57 -18.97 -20.93 6.61
C THR A 57 -18.61 -22.39 6.92
N LYS A 58 -17.31 -22.72 7.01
CA LYS A 58 -16.85 -24.04 7.43
C LYS A 58 -17.19 -24.35 8.88
N ASP A 59 -17.10 -23.38 9.79
CA ASP A 59 -17.49 -23.55 11.21
C ASP A 59 -18.95 -23.95 11.35
N ILE A 60 -19.84 -23.24 10.64
CA ILE A 60 -21.28 -23.56 10.63
C ILE A 60 -21.51 -24.96 10.09
N ALA A 61 -20.90 -25.30 8.94
CA ALA A 61 -21.03 -26.63 8.35
C ALA A 61 -20.51 -27.75 9.27
N PHE A 62 -19.43 -27.49 10.01
CA PHE A 62 -18.92 -28.43 11.00
C PHE A 62 -19.88 -28.63 12.17
N ILE A 63 -20.44 -27.54 12.71
CA ILE A 63 -21.44 -27.61 13.78
C ILE A 63 -22.68 -28.38 13.31
N ASP A 64 -23.19 -28.10 12.11
CA ASP A 64 -24.31 -28.83 11.53
C ASP A 64 -24.01 -30.33 11.41
N LYS A 65 -22.81 -30.69 10.95
CA LYS A 65 -22.37 -32.09 10.87
C LYS A 65 -22.33 -32.75 12.24
N MET A 66 -21.82 -32.04 13.26
CA MET A 66 -21.76 -32.54 14.63
C MET A 66 -23.14 -32.77 15.22
N LEU A 67 -24.11 -31.90 14.93
CA LEU A 67 -25.50 -32.04 15.36
C LEU A 67 -26.21 -33.22 14.70
N SER A 68 -25.87 -33.55 13.44
CA SER A 68 -26.47 -34.67 12.71
C SER A 68 -25.80 -36.03 12.97
N THR A 69 -24.60 -36.05 13.56
CA THR A 69 -23.81 -37.28 13.74
C THR A 69 -24.08 -37.91 15.12
N HIS A 70 -24.41 -39.19 15.16
CA HIS A 70 -24.66 -39.92 16.41
C HIS A 70 -23.53 -40.90 16.79
N GLU A 71 -22.61 -41.20 15.87
CA GLU A 71 -21.45 -42.05 16.16
C GLU A 71 -20.26 -41.26 16.68
N SER A 72 -19.76 -41.65 17.87
CA SER A 72 -18.62 -40.98 18.53
C SER A 72 -17.33 -41.02 17.70
N THR A 73 -17.10 -42.07 16.91
CA THR A 73 -15.94 -42.21 16.02
C THR A 73 -16.00 -41.27 14.83
N GLU A 74 -17.19 -41.07 14.27
CA GLU A 74 -17.41 -40.12 13.18
C GLU A 74 -17.31 -38.66 13.66
N ILE A 75 -17.76 -38.38 14.89
CA ILE A 75 -17.57 -37.09 15.55
C ILE A 75 -16.07 -36.78 15.72
N LEU A 76 -15.29 -37.71 16.28
CA LEU A 76 -13.86 -37.50 16.53
C LEU A 76 -13.06 -37.30 15.25
N SER A 77 -13.34 -38.10 14.20
CA SER A 77 -12.69 -37.95 12.90
C SER A 77 -13.10 -36.66 12.17
N SER A 78 -14.36 -36.23 12.31
CA SER A 78 -14.82 -34.96 11.77
C SER A 78 -14.15 -33.77 12.47
N PHE A 79 -14.01 -33.83 13.80
CA PHE A 79 -13.33 -32.81 14.57
C PHE A 79 -11.85 -32.70 14.22
N SER A 80 -11.13 -33.83 14.13
CA SER A 80 -9.72 -33.81 13.77
C SER A 80 -9.49 -33.29 12.34
N GLY A 81 -10.33 -33.69 11.37
CA GLY A 81 -10.29 -33.17 10.01
C GLY A 81 -10.53 -31.66 9.95
N PHE A 82 -11.53 -31.18 10.70
CA PHE A 82 -11.79 -29.75 10.82
C PHE A 82 -10.62 -28.97 11.43
N CYS A 83 -9.96 -29.51 12.47
CA CYS A 83 -8.77 -28.87 13.04
C CYS A 83 -7.60 -28.82 12.05
N GLN A 84 -7.38 -29.90 11.28
CA GLN A 84 -6.35 -29.93 10.25
C GLN A 84 -6.61 -28.89 9.16
N GLU A 85 -7.84 -28.82 8.68
CA GLU A 85 -8.26 -27.85 7.67
C GLU A 85 -8.14 -26.42 8.17
N ALA A 86 -8.53 -26.16 9.42
CA ALA A 86 -8.37 -24.85 10.05
C ALA A 86 -6.90 -24.43 10.14
N VAL A 87 -6.01 -25.35 10.54
CA VAL A 87 -4.56 -25.07 10.62
C VAL A 87 -4.00 -24.74 9.23
N ASP A 88 -4.38 -25.49 8.20
CA ASP A 88 -3.92 -25.22 6.83
C ASP A 88 -4.43 -23.87 6.32
N ASP A 89 -5.73 -23.59 6.48
CA ASP A 89 -6.34 -22.31 6.11
C ASP A 89 -5.63 -21.11 6.78
N TYR A 90 -5.39 -21.17 8.10
CA TYR A 90 -4.69 -20.11 8.82
C TYR A 90 -3.21 -20.00 8.46
N SER A 91 -2.55 -21.12 8.14
CA SER A 91 -1.16 -21.11 7.69
C SER A 91 -1.03 -20.39 6.35
N GLN A 92 -1.91 -20.71 5.41
CA GLN A 92 -1.95 -20.07 4.09
C GLN A 92 -2.27 -18.58 4.22
N GLU A 93 -3.23 -18.19 5.06
CA GLU A 93 -3.55 -16.79 5.29
C GLU A 93 -2.39 -16.03 5.97
N GLY A 94 -1.69 -16.66 6.92
CA GLY A 94 -0.50 -16.11 7.55
C GLY A 94 0.64 -15.80 6.56
N VAL A 95 0.81 -16.65 5.54
CA VAL A 95 1.77 -16.40 4.45
C VAL A 95 1.36 -15.18 3.63
N LYS A 96 0.07 -15.00 3.33
CA LYS A 96 -0.42 -13.81 2.60
C LYS A 96 -0.18 -12.52 3.40
N ILE A 97 -0.47 -12.53 4.69
CA ILE A 97 -0.23 -11.39 5.59
C ILE A 97 1.25 -11.00 5.58
N THR A 98 2.14 -11.99 5.69
CA THR A 98 3.60 -11.78 5.66
C THR A 98 4.06 -11.23 4.29
N GLY A 99 3.50 -11.77 3.20
CA GLY A 99 3.78 -11.30 1.85
C GLY A 99 3.39 -9.84 1.65
N LEU A 100 2.24 -9.42 2.19
CA LEU A 100 1.79 -8.03 2.14
C LEU A 100 2.65 -7.08 2.97
N GLY A 101 3.06 -7.48 4.17
CA GLY A 101 4.01 -6.68 4.97
C GLY A 101 5.30 -6.43 4.19
N THR A 102 5.80 -7.46 3.50
CA THR A 102 6.99 -7.35 2.64
C THR A 102 6.73 -6.44 1.43
N ARG A 103 5.58 -6.57 0.76
CA ARG A 103 5.20 -5.74 -0.39
C ARG A 103 5.06 -4.27 0.00
N LEU A 104 4.39 -3.98 1.11
CA LEU A 104 4.24 -2.62 1.63
C LEU A 104 5.59 -1.98 1.94
N ALA A 105 6.49 -2.73 2.58
CA ALA A 105 7.85 -2.27 2.87
C ALA A 105 8.66 -2.01 1.59
N ALA A 106 8.57 -2.91 0.60
CA ALA A 106 9.24 -2.77 -0.69
C ALA A 106 8.70 -1.57 -1.50
N ASP A 107 7.38 -1.40 -1.55
CA ASP A 107 6.73 -0.28 -2.22
C ASP A 107 7.09 1.06 -1.56
N ALA A 108 7.18 1.11 -0.23
CA ALA A 108 7.64 2.29 0.48
C ALA A 108 9.11 2.61 0.15
N PHE A 109 9.99 1.60 0.16
CA PHE A 109 11.39 1.76 -0.19
C PHE A 109 11.58 2.26 -1.63
N ASN A 110 10.93 1.62 -2.60
CA ASN A 110 11.01 1.98 -4.01
C ASN A 110 10.52 3.41 -4.27
N GLN A 111 9.42 3.82 -3.62
CA GLN A 111 8.90 5.18 -3.77
C GLN A 111 9.84 6.24 -3.19
N VAL A 112 10.49 5.98 -2.05
CA VAL A 112 11.51 6.88 -1.48
C VAL A 112 12.74 6.99 -2.39
N GLN A 113 13.19 5.87 -2.95
CA GLN A 113 14.30 5.86 -3.89
C GLN A 113 13.98 6.70 -5.14
N GLN A 114 12.81 6.48 -5.75
CA GLN A 114 12.37 7.25 -6.93
C GLN A 114 12.27 8.76 -6.64
N HIS A 115 11.73 9.15 -5.49
CA HIS A 115 11.67 10.56 -5.09
C HIS A 115 13.08 11.17 -4.92
N THR A 116 14.00 10.45 -4.30
CA THR A 116 15.39 10.91 -4.10
C THR A 116 16.13 11.08 -5.44
N GLU A 117 15.93 10.15 -6.36
CA GLU A 117 16.48 10.22 -7.72
C GLU A 117 15.90 11.39 -8.52
N GLY A 118 14.59 11.63 -8.41
CA GLY A 118 13.89 12.77 -9.03
C GLY A 118 14.43 14.12 -8.53
N VAL A 119 14.51 14.29 -7.21
CA VAL A 119 15.08 15.51 -6.59
C VAL A 119 16.53 15.74 -7.03
N THR A 120 17.34 14.67 -7.11
CA THR A 120 18.73 14.78 -7.55
C THR A 120 18.85 15.19 -9.02
N LYS A 121 17.98 14.67 -9.90
CA LYS A 121 17.92 15.05 -11.31
C LYS A 121 17.48 16.51 -11.47
N ASP A 122 16.45 16.94 -10.74
CA ASP A 122 15.95 18.32 -10.74
C ASP A 122 17.03 19.32 -10.28
N MET A 123 17.79 18.98 -9.22
CA MET A 123 18.91 19.79 -8.74
C MET A 123 20.05 19.91 -9.78
N LYS A 124 20.35 18.84 -10.51
CA LYS A 124 21.36 18.86 -11.59
C LYS A 124 20.88 19.68 -12.80
N ALA A 125 19.60 19.60 -13.14
CA ALA A 125 19.02 20.42 -14.20
C ALA A 125 18.99 21.91 -13.83
N ALA A 126 18.65 22.24 -12.57
CA ALA A 126 18.65 23.61 -12.08
C ALA A 126 20.07 24.23 -12.00
N SER A 127 21.09 23.43 -11.73
CA SER A 127 22.48 23.90 -11.64
C SER A 127 23.23 23.97 -12.98
N SER A 128 22.60 23.55 -14.10
CA SER A 128 23.19 23.56 -15.45
C SER A 128 22.66 24.64 -16.39
N VAL A 129 21.82 25.57 -15.91
CA VAL A 129 21.38 26.75 -16.68
C VAL A 129 22.47 27.84 -16.58
N PRO A 130 23.13 28.25 -17.68
CA PRO A 130 24.15 29.30 -17.66
C PRO A 130 23.52 30.69 -17.47
N ALA A 131 24.24 31.54 -16.72
CA ALA A 131 23.91 32.94 -16.44
C ALA A 131 24.00 33.86 -17.66
#